data_AF-A0A434LSG6-F1
#
_entry.id   AF-A0A434LSG6-F1
#
_cell.length_a   1.000
_cell.length_b   1.000
_cell.length_c   1.000
_cell.angle_alpha   90.00
_cell.angle_beta   90.00
_cell.angle_gamma   90.00
#
_symmetry.space_group_name_H-M   'P 1'
#
loop_
_entity.id
_entity.type
_entity.pdbx_description
1 polymer ?
#
loop_
_entity_poly.entity_id
_entity_poly.type
_entity_poly.pdbx_seq_one_letter_code
_entity_poly.pdbx_strand_id
1 'polypeptide(L)' 'MSSGFPIAVSVLTGFLGAGKTTLLNRLLRDPALADTAVIINEFGEVAIDHLLVEQASDGIIQLSD' A
#
# COMPACT_ATOMS: atom_id res chain seq x y z
N MET A 1 -3.50 -26.00 18.35
CA MET A 1 -3.55 -25.22 17.09
C MET A 1 -4.25 -23.92 17.40
N SER A 2 -3.51 -22.81 17.52
CA SER A 2 -4.13 -21.49 17.66
C SER A 2 -4.83 -21.17 16.34
N SER A 3 -6.16 -21.21 16.33
CA SER A 3 -6.96 -20.74 15.19
C SER A 3 -6.71 -19.25 15.03
N GLY A 4 -5.81 -18.88 14.11
CA GLY A 4 -5.61 -17.49 13.74
C GLY A 4 -6.90 -16.93 13.14
N PHE A 5 -7.30 -15.73 13.56
CA PHE A 5 -8.37 -15.02 12.88
C PHE A 5 -7.96 -14.73 11.44
N PRO A 6 -8.89 -14.78 10.47
CA PRO A 6 -8.59 -14.42 9.09
C PRO A 6 -8.08 -12.97 9.01
N ILE A 7 -7.06 -12.74 8.17
CA ILE A 7 -6.54 -11.41 7.91
C ILE A 7 -7.54 -10.65 7.05
N ALA A 8 -7.94 -9.45 7.48
CA ALA A 8 -8.81 -8.59 6.69
C ALA A 8 -8.05 -8.06 5.45
N VAL A 9 -8.67 -8.16 4.28
CA VAL A 9 -8.08 -7.73 3.00
C VAL A 9 -8.98 -6.69 2.35
N SER A 10 -8.38 -5.58 1.93
CA SER A 10 -9.05 -4.52 1.16
C SER A 10 -8.35 -4.35 -0.18
N VAL A 11 -9.11 -4.10 -1.25
CA VAL A 11 -8.58 -3.85 -2.60
C VAL A 11 -8.92 -2.43 -3.02
N LEU A 12 -7.90 -1.61 -3.26
CA LEU A 12 -8.05 -0.26 -3.80
C LEU A 12 -7.86 -0.29 -5.33
N THR A 13 -8.92 -0.04 -6.08
CA THR A 13 -8.92 -0.06 -7.55
C THR A 13 -9.62 1.17 -8.14
N GLY A 14 -9.44 1.40 -9.44
CA GLY A 14 -10.01 2.53 -10.17
C GLY A 14 -9.18 2.92 -11.39
N PHE A 15 -9.79 3.68 -12.31
CA PHE A 15 -9.13 4.16 -13.54
C PHE A 15 -7.86 4.99 -13.25
N LEU A 16 -7.04 5.20 -14.28
CA LEU A 16 -5.89 6.11 -14.21
C LEU A 16 -6.39 7.52 -13.88
N GLY A 17 -5.73 8.21 -12.94
CA GLY A 17 -6.15 9.54 -12.48
C GLY A 17 -7.32 9.55 -11.48
N ALA A 18 -7.86 8.39 -11.06
CA ALA A 18 -8.95 8.33 -10.08
C ALA A 18 -8.58 8.73 -8.64
N GLY A 19 -7.34 9.17 -8.39
CA GLY A 19 -6.89 9.62 -7.06
C GLY A 19 -6.53 8.49 -6.08
N LYS A 20 -6.25 7.27 -6.56
CA LYS A 20 -5.89 6.11 -5.73
C LYS A 20 -4.71 6.39 -4.79
N THR A 21 -3.61 6.94 -5.31
CA THR A 21 -2.40 7.27 -4.53
C THR A 21 -2.70 8.31 -3.45
N THR A 22 -3.53 9.32 -3.74
CA THR A 22 -3.97 10.32 -2.77
C THR A 22 -4.76 9.70 -1.61
N LEU A 23 -5.67 8.77 -1.93
CA LEU A 23 -6.44 8.07 -0.90
C LEU A 23 -5.53 7.17 -0.06
N LEU A 24 -4.64 6.40 -0.71
CA LEU A 24 -3.69 5.52 -0.02
C LEU A 24 -2.83 6.31 0.99
N ASN A 25 -2.27 7.44 0.57
CA ASN A 25 -1.47 8.31 1.45
C ASN A 25 -2.27 8.88 2.62
N ARG A 26 -3.57 9.13 2.45
CA ARG A 26 -4.44 9.53 3.55
C ARG A 26 -4.69 8.37 4.53
N LEU A 27 -4.94 7.17 4.01
CA LEU A 27 -5.20 5.97 4.81
C LEU A 27 -3.97 5.55 5.62
N LEU A 28 -2.77 5.64 5.03
CA LEU A 28 -1.52 5.32 5.72
C LEU A 28 -1.20 6.24 6.92
N ARG A 29 -1.88 7.39 7.02
CA ARG A 29 -1.77 8.30 8.18
C ARG A 29 -2.80 8.01 9.27
N ASP A 30 -3.73 7.08 9.04
CA ASP A 30 -4.72 6.70 10.02
C ASP A 30 -4.11 5.74 11.05
N PRO A 31 -4.10 6.07 12.36
CA PRO A 31 -3.59 5.19 13.40
C PRO A 31 -4.25 3.80 13.43
N ALA A 32 -5.49 3.68 12.96
CA ALA A 32 -6.18 2.39 12.87
C ALA A 32 -5.54 1.44 11.84
N LEU A 33 -4.75 1.97 10.91
CA LEU A 33 -4.07 1.21 9.85
C LEU A 33 -2.56 1.06 10.09
N ALA A 34 -2.06 1.44 11.27
CA ALA A 34 -0.63 1.40 11.59
C ALA A 34 0.00 0.00 11.49
N ASP A 35 -0.79 -1.06 11.66
CA ASP A 35 -0.34 -2.47 11.55
C ASP A 35 -0.81 -3.13 10.22
N THR A 36 -0.95 -2.33 9.16
CA THR A 36 -1.41 -2.81 7.84
C THR A 36 -0.25 -2.99 6.89
N ALA A 37 -0.12 -4.18 6.32
CA ALA A 37 0.76 -4.41 5.17
C ALA A 37 0.12 -3.84 3.90
N VAL A 38 0.89 -3.07 3.12
CA VAL A 38 0.42 -2.50 1.84
C VAL A 38 1.19 -3.11 0.69
N ILE A 39 0.45 -3.59 -0.31
CA ILE A 39 0.99 -4.12 -1.56
C ILE A 39 0.54 -3.19 -2.69
N ILE A 40 1.50 -2.65 -3.42
CA ILE A 40 1.27 -1.75 -4.54
C ILE A 40 1.79 -2.44 -5.79
N ASN A 41 0.97 -2.51 -6.83
CA ASN A 41 1.41 -2.93 -8.15
C ASN A 41 1.81 -1.67 -8.94
N GLU A 42 3.06 -1.62 -9.41
CA GLU A 42 3.53 -0.55 -10.28
C GLU A 42 3.78 -1.11 -11.69
N PHE A 43 3.30 -0.39 -12.71
CA PHE A 43 3.46 -0.74 -14.12
C PHE A 43 4.32 0.34 -14.81
N GLY A 44 5.54 -0.02 -15.24
CA GLY A 44 6.49 0.87 -15.92
C GLY A 44 7.89 0.86 -15.31
N GLU A 45 8.92 1.30 -16.05
CA GLU A 45 10.32 1.29 -15.61
C GLU A 45 10.64 2.32 -14.51
N VAL A 46 9.79 3.33 -14.32
CA VAL A 46 9.97 4.38 -13.31
C VAL A 46 8.90 4.22 -12.24
N ALA A 47 9.33 3.82 -11.04
CA ALA A 47 8.45 3.75 -9.89
C ALA A 47 8.15 5.14 -9.34
N ILE A 48 7.06 5.76 -9.81
CA ILE A 48 6.63 7.09 -9.37
C ILE A 48 5.83 6.97 -8.07
N ASP A 49 5.13 5.86 -7.83
CA ASP A 49 4.26 5.73 -6.66
C ASP A 49 5.08 5.50 -5.37
N HIS A 50 6.23 4.82 -5.43
CA HIS A 50 7.16 4.69 -4.30
C HIS A 50 7.64 6.05 -3.73
N LEU A 51 7.77 7.09 -4.57
CA LEU A 51 8.18 8.44 -4.14
C LEU A 51 7.06 9.21 -3.42
N LEU A 52 5.79 8.84 -3.63
CA LEU A 52 4.64 9.50 -3.02
C LEU A 52 4.27 8.91 -1.65
N VAL A 53 4.73 7.68 -1.34
CA VAL A 53 4.54 7.00 -0.05
C VAL A 53 5.70 7.35 0.89
N GLU A 54 5.90 8.65 1.10
CA GLU A 54 7.09 9.27 1.70
C GLU A 54 7.28 9.05 3.22
N GLN A 55 6.61 8.08 3.86
CA GLN A 55 6.59 7.95 5.33
C GLN A 55 6.91 6.55 5.87
N ALA A 56 7.08 5.53 5.04
CA ALA A 56 7.49 4.20 5.52
C ALA A 56 9.00 4.02 5.32
N SER A 57 9.81 4.75 6.11
CA SER A 57 11.27 4.76 5.95
C SER A 57 11.98 3.48 6.44
N ASP A 58 11.26 2.48 6.95
CA ASP A 58 11.79 1.15 7.26
C ASP A 58 10.77 0.08 6.83
N GLY A 59 11.20 -0.88 6.01
CA GLY A 59 10.37 -2.05 5.65
C GLY A 59 9.74 -2.07 4.24
N ILE A 60 10.09 -1.13 3.35
CA ILE A 60 9.72 -1.25 1.93
C ILE A 60 10.56 -2.33 1.27
N ILE A 61 9.91 -3.35 0.72
CA ILE A 61 10.56 -4.43 -0.05
C ILE A 61 10.06 -4.32 -1.49
N GLN A 62 10.99 -4.13 -2.42
CA GLN A 62 10.68 -4.24 -3.85
C GLN A 62 10.76 -5.70 -4.27
N LEU A 63 9.67 -6.20 -4.85
CA LEU A 63 9.60 -7.54 -5.42
C LEU A 63 9.68 -7.39 -6.94
N SER A 64 10.72 -7.96 -7.54
CA SER A 64 10.90 -8.09 -8.99
C SER A 64 11.32 -9.53 -9.28
N ASP A 65 10.91 -10.05 -10.43
CA ASP A 65 11.43 -11.33 -10.95
C ASP A 65 12.95 -11.29 -11.19
#